data_AF-A0A960K207-F1
#
_entry.id   AF-A0A960K207-F1
#
_cell.length_a   1.000
_cell.length_b   1.000
_cell.length_c   1.000
_cell.angle_alpha   90.00
_cell.angle_beta   90.00
_cell.angle_gamma   90.00
#
_symmetry.space_group_name_H-M   'P 1'
#
loop_
_entity.id
_entity.type
_entity.pdbx_description
1 polymer ?
#
loop_
_entity_poly.entity_id
_entity_poly.type
_entity_poly.pdbx_seq_one_letter_code
_entity_poly.pdbx_strand_id
1 'polypeptide(L)'
;MFEKLAQIEQTYEELTHKLALPETVANPAAFREASKTLSDLDVTVKLYRQYRDVKRQQRDTAEMLEGLPKDDELYELAQAEQKELLERMVALEEELRKELIPKDPNDSRNVVLEIRAGTG
;
A
#
# COMPACT_ATOMS: atom_id res chain seq x y z
N MET A 1 6.13 -7.99 -4.86
CA MET A 1 5.65 -6.78 -4.14
C MET A 1 4.45 -7.10 -3.26
N PHE A 2 3.30 -7.48 -3.84
CA PHE A 2 2.07 -7.76 -3.08
C PHE A 2 2.20 -8.88 -2.05
N GLU A 3 2.99 -9.93 -2.31
CA GLU A 3 3.28 -10.97 -1.30
C GLU A 3 3.95 -10.39 -0.04
N LYS A 4 4.89 -9.44 -0.22
CA LYS A 4 5.55 -8.74 0.89
C LYS A 4 4.56 -7.86 1.67
N LEU A 5 3.64 -7.19 0.97
CA LEU A 5 2.58 -6.40 1.61
C LEU A 5 1.60 -7.27 2.39
N ALA A 6 1.24 -8.43 1.87
CA ALA A 6 0.40 -9.40 2.57
C ALA A 6 1.09 -9.92 3.84
N GLN A 7 2.40 -10.18 3.80
CA GLN A 7 3.16 -10.59 4.97
C GLN A 7 3.27 -9.46 6.02
N ILE A 8 3.41 -8.21 5.58
CA ILE A 8 3.37 -7.02 6.45
C ILE A 8 2.00 -6.88 7.12
N GLU A 9 0.90 -7.04 6.37
CA GLU A 9 -0.46 -7.02 6.91
C GLU A 9 -0.68 -8.15 7.94
N GLN A 10 -0.22 -9.36 7.65
CA GLN A 10 -0.28 -10.48 8.60
C GLN A 10 0.49 -10.17 9.89
N THR A 11 1.71 -9.64 9.77
CA THR A 11 2.55 -9.27 10.93
C THR A 11 1.88 -8.17 11.76
N TYR A 12 1.24 -7.20 11.10
CA TYR A 12 0.48 -6.14 11.76
C TYR A 12 -0.70 -6.71 12.56
N GLU A 13 -1.45 -7.65 11.99
CA GLU A 13 -2.56 -8.31 12.69
C GLU A 13 -2.08 -9.15 13.88
N GLU A 14 -0.99 -9.89 13.72
CA GLU A 14 -0.36 -10.67 14.79
C GLU A 14 0.11 -9.75 15.94
N LEU A 15 0.74 -8.62 15.64
CA LEU A 15 1.16 -7.62 16.63
C LEU A 15 -0.05 -6.98 17.33
N THR A 16 -1.10 -6.66 16.58
CA THR A 16 -2.35 -6.12 17.13
C THR A 16 -2.97 -7.10 18.12
N HIS A 17 -3.05 -8.37 17.74
CA HIS A 17 -3.55 -9.43 18.62
C HIS A 17 -2.67 -9.60 19.85
N LYS A 18 -1.34 -9.61 19.68
CA LYS A 18 -0.37 -9.74 20.79
C LYS A 18 -0.48 -8.59 21.79
N LEU A 19 -0.71 -7.36 21.32
CA LEU A 19 -0.92 -6.19 22.19
C LEU A 19 -2.22 -6.27 22.99
N ALA A 20 -3.21 -7.04 22.53
CA ALA A 20 -4.45 -7.29 23.27
C ALA A 20 -4.30 -8.37 24.36
N LEU A 21 -3.19 -9.12 24.39
CA LEU A 21 -2.96 -10.18 25.38
C LEU A 21 -2.54 -9.61 26.75
N PRO A 22 -3.13 -10.07 27.87
CA PRO A 22 -2.81 -9.59 29.22
C PRO A 22 -1.32 -9.71 29.58
N GLU A 23 -0.64 -10.75 29.11
CA GLU A 23 0.79 -10.99 29.31
C GLU A 23 1.70 -9.93 28.66
N THR A 24 1.30 -9.41 27.51
CA THR A 24 2.02 -8.33 26.81
C THR A 24 1.73 -6.99 27.48
N VAL A 25 0.48 -6.74 27.87
CA VAL A 25 0.08 -5.53 28.60
C VAL A 25 0.76 -5.44 29.97
N ALA A 26 0.94 -6.56 30.64
CA ALA A 26 1.66 -6.65 31.91
C ALA A 26 3.17 -6.45 31.79
N ASN A 27 3.75 -6.46 30.57
CA ASN A 27 5.16 -6.24 30.31
C ASN A 27 5.40 -4.93 29.54
N PRO A 28 5.74 -3.82 30.23
CA PRO A 28 5.94 -2.51 29.60
C PRO A 28 7.04 -2.43 28.54
N ALA A 29 8.01 -3.34 28.55
CA ALA A 29 9.05 -3.38 27.53
C ALA A 29 8.52 -4.01 26.23
N ALA A 30 7.90 -5.19 26.34
CA ALA A 30 7.29 -5.90 25.21
C ALA A 30 6.16 -5.09 24.57
N PHE A 31 5.34 -4.41 25.39
CA PHE A 31 4.26 -3.55 24.90
C PHE A 31 4.80 -2.37 24.08
N ARG A 32 5.86 -1.69 24.57
CA ARG A 32 6.46 -0.55 23.85
C ARG A 32 7.08 -0.96 22.53
N GLU A 33 7.79 -2.08 22.50
CA GLU A 33 8.40 -2.61 21.28
C GLU A 33 7.34 -2.99 20.25
N ALA A 34 6.33 -3.78 20.64
CA ALA A 34 5.26 -4.17 19.74
C ALA A 34 4.43 -2.97 19.25
N SER A 35 4.16 -1.98 20.11
CA SER A 35 3.45 -0.75 19.72
C SER A 35 4.25 0.09 18.72
N LYS A 36 5.57 0.18 18.89
CA LYS A 36 6.44 0.89 17.95
C LYS A 36 6.43 0.22 16.59
N THR A 37 6.66 -1.09 16.54
CA THR A 37 6.63 -1.86 15.29
C THR A 37 5.26 -1.76 14.61
N LEU A 38 4.16 -1.84 15.38
CA LEU A 38 2.81 -1.66 14.83
C LEU A 38 2.65 -0.28 14.18
N SER A 39 3.10 0.78 14.84
CA SER A 39 3.06 2.15 14.30
C SER A 39 3.91 2.31 13.04
N ASP A 40 5.05 1.63 12.97
CA ASP A 40 5.93 1.67 11.79
C ASP A 40 5.27 0.98 10.58
N LEU A 41 4.44 -0.05 10.81
CA LEU A 41 3.73 -0.79 9.76
C LEU A 41 2.36 -0.19 9.39
N ASP A 42 1.76 0.62 10.26
CA ASP A 42 0.40 1.14 10.13
C ASP A 42 0.16 1.89 8.80
N VAL A 43 1.12 2.73 8.38
CA VAL A 43 1.01 3.49 7.12
C VAL A 43 0.95 2.54 5.92
N THR A 44 1.89 1.60 5.83
CA THR A 44 1.96 0.62 4.73
C THR A 44 0.72 -0.26 4.68
N VAL A 45 0.22 -0.72 5.84
CA VAL A 45 -0.98 -1.56 5.92
C VAL A 45 -2.23 -0.76 5.51
N LYS A 46 -2.36 0.49 5.94
CA LYS A 46 -3.48 1.36 5.54
C LYS A 46 -3.50 1.57 4.03
N LEU A 47 -2.37 1.91 3.42
CA LEU A 47 -2.26 2.06 1.96
C LEU A 47 -2.61 0.75 1.24
N TYR A 48 -2.14 -0.39 1.76
CA TYR A 48 -2.40 -1.68 1.13
C TYR A 48 -3.88 -2.08 1.20
N ARG A 49 -4.53 -1.84 2.34
CA ARG A 49 -5.97 -2.06 2.50
C ARG A 49 -6.78 -1.15 1.58
N GLN A 50 -6.42 0.13 1.46
CA GLN A 50 -7.03 1.05 0.50
C GLN A 50 -6.88 0.55 -0.93
N TYR A 51 -5.69 0.09 -1.32
CA TYR A 51 -5.47 -0.50 -2.64
C TYR A 51 -6.38 -1.72 -2.88
N ARG A 52 -6.52 -2.61 -1.90
CA ARG A 52 -7.40 -3.78 -2.00
C ARG A 52 -8.87 -3.39 -2.15
N ASP A 53 -9.30 -2.34 -1.46
CA ASP A 53 -10.66 -1.82 -1.56
C ASP A 53 -10.94 -1.21 -2.94
N VAL A 54 -10.04 -0.37 -3.45
CA VAL A 54 -10.16 0.21 -4.79
C VAL A 54 -10.12 -0.88 -5.85
N LYS A 55 -9.27 -1.90 -5.69
CA LYS A 55 -9.22 -3.06 -6.60
C LYS A 55 -10.52 -3.86 -6.60
N ARG A 56 -11.17 -4.00 -5.44
CA ARG A 56 -12.50 -4.63 -5.35
C ARG A 56 -13.55 -3.78 -6.08
N GLN A 57 -13.59 -2.48 -5.80
CA GLN A 57 -14.49 -1.55 -6.50
C GLN A 57 -14.31 -1.60 -8.02
N GLN A 58 -13.06 -1.55 -8.49
CA GLN A 58 -12.72 -1.64 -9.92
C GLN A 58 -13.23 -2.94 -10.57
N ARG A 59 -13.19 -4.04 -9.82
CA ARG A 59 -13.73 -5.32 -10.29
C ARG A 59 -15.26 -5.28 -10.33
N ASP A 60 -15.90 -4.81 -9.26
CA ASP A 60 -17.35 -4.74 -9.17
C ASP A 60 -17.93 -3.81 -10.26
N THR A 61 -17.28 -2.68 -10.53
CA THR A 61 -17.62 -1.75 -11.62
C THR A 61 -17.38 -2.37 -13.00
N ALA A 62 -16.31 -3.16 -13.18
CA ALA A 62 -16.09 -3.90 -14.43
C ALA A 62 -17.20 -4.93 -14.69
N GLU A 63 -17.58 -5.71 -13.66
CA GLU A 63 -18.66 -6.69 -13.75
C GLU A 63 -20.01 -6.00 -14.05
N MET A 64 -20.25 -4.80 -13.50
CA MET A 64 -21.41 -3.98 -13.84
C MET A 64 -21.41 -3.54 -15.30
N LEU A 65 -20.28 -3.06 -15.82
CA LEU A 65 -20.12 -2.64 -17.22
C LEU A 65 -20.40 -3.76 -18.21
N GLU A 66 -20.05 -5.01 -17.88
CA GLU A 66 -20.35 -6.18 -18.73
C GLU A 66 -21.86 -6.45 -18.83
N GLY A 67 -22.62 -6.08 -17.81
CA GLY A 67 -24.08 -6.24 -17.76
C GLY A 67 -24.87 -5.08 -18.36
N LEU A 68 -24.24 -3.94 -18.66
CA LEU A 68 -24.90 -2.74 -19.16
C LEU A 68 -24.85 -2.64 -20.70
N PRO A 69 -25.96 -2.26 -21.36
CA PRO A 69 -25.94 -1.89 -22.77
C PRO A 69 -25.04 -0.67 -23.01
N LYS A 70 -24.31 -0.64 -24.12
CA LYS A 70 -23.40 0.48 -24.44
C LYS A 70 -24.10 1.83 -24.66
N ASP A 71 -25.37 1.79 -25.01
CA ASP A 71 -26.19 2.99 -25.25
C ASP A 71 -26.92 3.47 -23.99
N ASP A 72 -26.65 2.85 -22.83
CA ASP A 72 -27.21 3.24 -21.54
C ASP A 72 -26.42 4.43 -20.96
N GLU A 73 -27.11 5.46 -20.46
CA GLU A 73 -26.47 6.59 -19.79
C GLU A 73 -25.61 6.15 -18.59
N LEU A 74 -25.98 5.04 -17.93
CA LEU A 74 -25.23 4.46 -16.83
C LEU A 74 -23.92 3.80 -17.30
N TYR A 75 -23.82 3.37 -18.56
CA TYR A 75 -22.60 2.77 -19.12
C TYR A 75 -21.47 3.79 -19.20
N GLU A 76 -21.76 5.01 -19.68
CA GLU A 76 -20.75 6.09 -19.75
C GLU A 76 -20.27 6.49 -18.35
N LEU A 77 -21.19 6.56 -17.37
CA LEU A 77 -20.85 6.87 -15.99
C LEU A 77 -19.96 5.80 -15.36
N ALA A 78 -20.33 4.52 -15.52
CA ALA A 78 -19.54 3.40 -15.01
C ALA A 78 -18.17 3.31 -15.70
N GLN A 79 -18.06 3.69 -16.98
CA GLN A 79 -16.78 3.73 -17.70
C GLN A 79 -15.86 4.85 -17.15
N ALA A 80 -16.42 6.02 -16.84
CA ALA A 80 -15.68 7.10 -16.22
C ALA A 80 -15.17 6.68 -14.82
N GLU A 81 -16.05 6.09 -14.00
CA GLU A 81 -15.69 5.56 -12.69
C GLU A 81 -14.60 4.49 -12.79
N GLN A 82 -14.71 3.57 -13.75
CA GLN A 82 -13.70 2.54 -14.00
C GLN A 82 -12.32 3.14 -14.28
N LYS A 83 -12.27 4.23 -15.06
CA LYS A 83 -11.03 4.94 -15.36
C LYS A 83 -10.44 5.60 -14.10
N GLU A 84 -11.26 6.28 -13.31
CA GLU A 84 -10.82 6.92 -12.06
C GLU A 84 -10.29 5.88 -11.05
N LEU A 85 -10.96 4.73 -10.93
CA LEU A 85 -10.52 3.63 -10.06
C LEU A 85 -9.16 3.09 -10.51
N LEU A 86 -8.94 2.92 -11.82
CA LEU A 86 -7.65 2.50 -12.37
C LEU A 86 -6.53 3.53 -12.09
N GLU A 87 -6.79 4.82 -12.29
CA GLU A 87 -5.83 5.88 -11.99
C GLU A 87 -5.47 5.90 -10.50
N ARG A 88 -6.47 5.73 -9.63
CA ARG A 88 -6.28 5.65 -8.18
C ARG A 88 -5.50 4.41 -7.76
N MET A 89 -5.71 3.26 -8.41
CA MET A 89 -4.92 2.05 -8.17
C MET A 89 -3.45 2.27 -8.51
N VAL A 90 -3.15 2.94 -9.63
CA VAL A 90 -1.77 3.27 -10.02
C VAL A 90 -1.11 4.18 -9.00
N ALA A 91 -1.79 5.25 -8.57
CA ALA A 91 -1.27 6.16 -7.55
C ALA A 91 -0.98 5.43 -6.22
N LEU A 92 -1.90 4.60 -5.75
CA LEU A 92 -1.70 3.80 -4.53
C LEU A 92 -0.56 2.78 -4.68
N GLU A 93 -0.39 2.18 -5.86
CA GLU A 93 0.73 1.28 -6.13
C GLU A 93 2.08 2.01 -6.08
N GLU A 94 2.16 3.24 -6.59
CA GLU A 94 3.37 4.06 -6.46
C GLU A 94 3.68 4.44 -5.01
N GLU A 95 2.67 4.81 -4.24
CA GLU A 95 2.82 5.11 -2.80
C GLU A 95 3.30 3.86 -2.03
N LEU A 96 2.69 2.70 -2.30
CA LEU A 96 3.11 1.43 -1.71
C LEU A 96 4.55 1.06 -2.10
N ARG A 97 4.96 1.32 -3.34
CA ARG A 97 6.36 1.10 -3.75
C ARG A 97 7.32 2.00 -2.99
N LYS A 98 6.97 3.27 -2.78
CA LYS A 98 7.79 4.21 -1.99
C LYS A 98 7.97 3.73 -0.54
N GLU A 99 6.90 3.29 0.11
CA GLU A 99 6.95 2.78 1.49
C GLU A 99 7.72 1.44 1.60
N LEU A 100 7.73 0.63 0.54
CA LEU A 100 8.47 -0.63 0.52
C LEU A 100 9.97 -0.48 0.27
N ILE A 101 10.41 0.68 -0.22
CA ILE A 101 11.82 1.03 -0.32
C ILE A 101 12.29 1.33 1.10
N PRO A 102 13.22 0.54 1.66
CA PRO A 102 13.80 0.87 2.95
C PRO A 102 14.40 2.28 2.84
N LYS A 103 14.03 3.20 3.74
CA LYS A 103 14.58 4.56 3.77
C LYS A 103 16.10 4.46 3.69
N ASP A 104 16.68 4.77 2.53
CA ASP A 104 18.12 4.70 2.37
C ASP A 104 18.69 5.85 3.22
N PRO A 105 19.57 5.58 4.19
CA PRO A 105 20.27 6.66 4.90
C PRO A 105 21.04 7.60 3.96
N ASN A 106 21.26 7.22 2.71
CA ASN A 106 21.88 8.03 1.66
C ASN A 106 20.90 8.77 0.73
N ASP A 107 19.57 8.55 0.81
CA ASP A 107 18.59 9.26 -0.06
C ASP A 107 18.58 10.78 0.17
N SER A 108 19.18 11.23 1.27
CA SER A 108 19.36 12.65 1.62
C SER A 108 20.68 13.25 1.16
N ARG A 109 21.55 12.51 0.46
CA ARG A 109 22.84 13.02 -0.03
C ARG A 109 22.76 13.28 -1.54
N ASN A 110 23.07 14.52 -1.93
CA ASN A 110 23.23 14.89 -3.33
C ASN A 110 24.29 13.98 -3.99
N VAL A 111 23.88 13.22 -5.00
CA VAL A 111 24.80 12.44 -5.84
C VAL A 111 25.46 13.41 -6.83
N VAL A 112 26.77 13.62 -6.68
CA VAL A 112 27.58 14.27 -7.70
C VAL A 112 28.07 13.19 -8.67
N LEU A 113 27.44 13.13 -9.84
CA LEU A 113 27.90 12.30 -10.95
C LEU A 113 29.00 13.04 -11.71
N GLU A 114 30.26 12.81 -11.37
CA GLU A 114 31.38 13.21 -12.22
C GLU A 114 31.52 12.21 -13.38
N ILE A 115 31.06 12.61 -14.58
CA ILE A 115 31.42 11.92 -15.82
C ILE A 115 32.80 12.42 -16.23
N ARG A 116 33.83 11.61 -16.00
CA ARG A 116 35.15 11.82 -16.61
C ARG A 116 35.24 10.99 -17.88
N ALA A 117 35.44 11.65 -19.02
CA ALA A 117 35.92 10.99 -20.22
C ALA A 117 37.34 10.49 -19.93
N GLY A 118 37.49 9.19 -19.69
CA GLY A 118 38.79 8.55 -19.75
C GLY A 118 39.24 8.54 -21.20
N THR A 119 40.41 9.11 -21.49
CA THR A 119 41.15 8.78 -22.70
C THR A 119 41.73 7.39 -22.51
N GLY A 120 41.26 6.41 -23.29
CA GLY A 120 41.74 5.02 -23.28
C GLY A 120 40.67 4.05 -23.74
#